data_AF-A0A2A5V0T3-F1
#
_entry.id   AF-A0A2A5V0T3-F1
#
_cell.length_a   1.000
_cell.length_b   1.000
_cell.length_c   1.000
_cell.angle_alpha   90.00
_cell.angle_beta   90.00
_cell.angle_gamma   90.00
#
_symmetry.space_group_name_H-M   'P 1'
#
loop_
_entity.id
_entity.type
_entity.pdbx_description
1 polymer ?
#
loop_
_entity_poly.entity_id
_entity_poly.type
_entity_poly.pdbx_seq_one_letter_code
_entity_poly.pdbx_strand_id
1 'polypeptide(L)' 'LDSQAIKRQLKPGDVARLVLFLSSDQSSGCTKQSFVVDGGIT' A
#
# COMPACT_ATOMS: atom_id res chain seq x y z
N LEU A 1 -8.83 10.36 -10.83
CA LEU A 1 -7.40 10.80 -10.81
C LEU A 1 -7.21 12.14 -10.11
N ASP A 2 -8.23 13.00 -10.04
CA ASP A 2 -8.07 14.32 -9.43
C ASP A 2 -7.90 14.25 -7.91
N SER A 3 -8.66 13.40 -7.23
CA SER A 3 -8.61 13.21 -5.77
C SER A 3 -7.44 12.38 -5.25
N GLN A 4 -6.68 11.70 -6.12
CA GLN A 4 -5.48 10.93 -5.72
C GLN A 4 -4.22 11.77 -5.94
N ALA A 5 -3.26 11.68 -5.01
CA ALA A 5 -1.98 12.37 -5.15
C ALA A 5 -1.16 11.83 -6.33
N ILE A 6 -1.10 10.50 -6.49
CA ILE A 6 -0.34 9.88 -7.58
C ILE A 6 -1.18 9.87 -8.85
N LYS A 7 -0.70 10.42 -9.97
CA LYS A 7 -1.47 10.51 -11.24
C LYS A 7 -1.34 9.27 -12.14
N ARG A 8 -1.58 8.08 -11.58
CA ARG A 8 -1.66 6.82 -12.35
C ARG A 8 -2.72 5.88 -11.79
N GLN A 9 -3.25 5.01 -12.63
CA GLN A 9 -4.12 3.93 -12.19
C GLN A 9 -3.32 2.94 -11.32
N LEU A 10 -3.79 2.67 -10.10
CA LEU A 10 -3.27 1.57 -9.31
C LEU A 10 -3.68 0.23 -9.92
N LYS A 11 -2.77 -0.74 -9.83
CA LYS A 11 -2.96 -2.11 -10.32
C LYS A 11 -2.91 -3.09 -9.15
N PRO A 12 -3.45 -4.31 -9.28
CA PRO A 12 -3.36 -5.32 -8.23
C PRO A 12 -1.94 -5.57 -7.71
N GLY A 13 -0.93 -5.44 -8.58
CA GLY A 13 0.48 -5.56 -8.20
C GLY A 13 0.97 -4.49 -7.21
N ASP A 14 0.35 -3.30 -7.16
CA ASP A 14 0.71 -2.26 -6.19
C ASP A 14 0.32 -2.68 -4.77
N VAL A 15 -0.85 -3.30 -4.60
CA VAL A 15 -1.28 -3.87 -3.31
C VAL A 15 -0.44 -5.08 -2.94
N ALA A 16 -0.20 -5.99 -3.90
CA ALA A 16 0.58 -7.21 -3.67
C ALA A 16 2.00 -6.95 -3.16
N ARG A 17 2.66 -5.87 -3.62
CA ARG A 17 4.00 -5.49 -3.14
C ARG A 17 3.99 -5.07 -1.67
N LEU A 18 2.98 -4.33 -1.21
CA LEU A 18 2.84 -4.02 0.20
C LEU A 18 2.62 -5.30 1.01
N VAL A 19 1.73 -6.20 0.56
CA VAL A 19 1.48 -7.47 1.25
C VAL A 19 2.77 -8.31 1.34
N LEU A 20 3.54 -8.38 0.26
CA LEU A 20 4.82 -9.10 0.24
C LEU A 20 5.82 -8.51 1.24
N PHE A 21 5.92 -7.18 1.33
CA PHE A 21 6.72 -6.51 2.34
C PHE A 21 6.25 -6.85 3.76
N LEU A 22 4.94 -6.76 4.02
CA LEU A 22 4.33 -7.07 5.33
C LEU A 22 4.47 -8.54 5.73
N SER A 23 4.68 -9.43 4.75
CA SER A 23 4.91 -10.86 4.96
C SER A 23 6.39 -11.20 5.20
N SER A 24 7.28 -10.21 5.14
CA SER A 24 8.72 -10.40 5.31
C SER A 24 9.21 -10.03 6.72
N ASP A 25 10.40 -10.49 7.08
CA ASP A 25 11.04 -10.13 8.36
C ASP A 25 11.34 -8.63 8.48
N GLN A 26 11.38 -7.90 7.35
CA GLN A 26 11.65 -6.46 7.31
C GLN A 26 10.54 -5.65 7.99
N SER A 27 9.34 -6.21 8.12
CA SER A 27 8.19 -5.59 8.79
C SER A 27 7.87 -6.23 10.13
N SER A 28 8.83 -6.88 10.79
CA SER A 28 8.61 -7.59 12.07
C SER A 28 7.97 -6.75 13.19
N GLY A 29 8.15 -5.43 13.17
CA GLY A 29 7.51 -4.51 14.12
C GLY A 29 6.10 -4.01 13.72
N CYS A 30 5.63 -4.33 12.52
CA CYS A 30 4.37 -3.84 12.00
C CYS A 30 3.20 -4.74 12.43
N THR A 31 2.55 -4.40 13.55
CA THR A 31 1.39 -5.15 14.07
C THR A 31 0.25 -4.24 14.52
N LYS A 32 -1.00 -4.74 14.44
CA LYS A 32 -2.23 -4.02 14.81
C LYS A 32 -2.40 -2.65 14.10
N GLN A 33 -1.89 -2.51 12.88
CA GLN A 33 -1.99 -1.30 12.07
C GLN A 33 -2.87 -1.53 10.83
N SER A 34 -3.45 -0.45 10.31
CA SER A 34 -4.08 -0.44 8.99
C SER A 34 -3.12 0.17 7.98
N PHE A 35 -2.79 -0.57 6.92
CA PHE A 35 -1.99 -0.07 5.81
C PHE A 35 -2.88 0.17 4.59
N VAL A 36 -2.83 1.38 4.03
CA VAL A 36 -3.72 1.80 2.93
C VAL A 36 -2.91 1.95 1.65
N VAL A 37 -3.43 1.41 0.54
CA VAL A 37 -2.85 1.55 -0.82
C VAL A 37 -3.93 2.11 -1.74
N ASP A 38 -4.13 3.42 -1.69
CA ASP A 38 -5.17 4.13 -2.44
C ASP A 38 -4.63 5.23 -3.37
N GLY A 39 -3.32 5.44 -3.38
CA GLY A 39 -2.67 6.48 -4.19
C GLY A 39 -2.77 7.87 -3.56
N GLY A 40 -3.04 7.94 -2.25
CA GLY A 40 -3.17 9.17 -1.48
C GLY A 40 -4.52 9.84 -1.71
N ILE A 41 -5.61 9.07 -1.55
CA ILE A 41 -6.98 9.58 -1.61
C ILE A 41 -7.46 9.96 -0.21
N THR A 42 -7.12 9.14 0.78
CA THR A 42 -7.48 9.29 2.20
C THR A 42 -6.35 9.98 2.97
#